data_AF-A0A3C0I321-F1
#
_entry.id   AF-A0A3C0I321-F1
#
_cell.length_a   1.000
_cell.length_b   1.000
_cell.length_c   1.000
_cell.angle_alpha   90.00
_cell.angle_beta   90.00
_cell.angle_gamma   90.00
#
_symmetry.space_group_name_H-M   'P 1'
#
loop_
_entity.id
_entity.type
_entity.pdbx_description
1 polymer ?
#
loop_
_entity_poly.entity_id
_entity_poly.type
_entity_poly.pdbx_seq_one_letter_code
_entity_poly.pdbx_strand_id
1 'polypeptide(L)'
;KSHQQQSQEAGCDDFIAKPIHTEELLKCLQRHFKFKVIESETKTTKDTLQESEEVWLQEPSVEQATTVFNLTLRGDLDGILEYVNKLEQNEPQLKAFIDQIKAFAKELKIKRIR
;
A
#
# COMPACT_ATOMS: atom_id res chain seq x y z
N LYS A 1 10.61 12.13 36.41
CA LYS A 1 10.28 10.79 35.88
C LYS A 1 10.99 10.65 34.54
N SER A 2 11.68 9.54 34.29
CA SER A 2 12.28 9.29 32.97
C SER A 2 11.17 9.10 31.93
N HIS A 3 11.37 9.52 30.68
CA HIS A 3 10.37 9.34 29.60
C HIS A 3 9.94 7.87 29.45
N GLN A 4 10.86 6.93 29.71
CA GLN A 4 10.58 5.49 29.72
C GLN A 4 9.53 5.10 30.77
N GLN A 5 9.59 5.67 31.97
CA GLN A 5 8.61 5.37 33.03
C GLN A 5 7.23 5.92 32.68
N GLN A 6 7.16 7.10 32.05
CA GLN A 6 5.89 7.66 31.60
C GLN A 6 5.24 6.81 30.52
N SER A 7 6.02 6.27 29.58
CA SER A 7 5.52 5.35 28.55
C SER A 7 5.03 4.02 29.13
N GLN A 8 5.71 3.47 30.13
CA GLN A 8 5.25 2.27 30.84
C GLN A 8 3.95 2.52 31.62
N GLU A 9 3.86 3.65 32.34
CA GLU A 9 2.64 4.05 33.06
C GLU A 9 1.45 4.27 32.11
N ALA A 10 1.70 4.66 30.85
CA ALA A 10 0.69 4.82 29.81
C ALA A 10 0.27 3.51 29.12
N GLY A 11 0.87 2.37 29.49
CA GLY A 11 0.55 1.06 28.93
C GLY A 11 1.23 0.76 27.58
N CYS A 12 2.32 1.44 27.24
CA CYS A 12 3.09 1.12 26.04
C CYS A 12 3.88 -0.19 26.19
N ASP A 13 3.97 -0.96 25.10
CA ASP A 13 4.68 -2.25 25.08
C ASP A 13 6.21 -2.13 25.08
N ASP A 14 6.75 -1.04 24.52
CA ASP A 14 8.20 -0.78 24.45
C ASP A 14 8.48 0.73 24.37
N PHE A 15 9.76 1.12 24.55
CA PHE A 15 10.21 2.50 24.52
C PHE A 15 11.51 2.65 23.72
N ILE A 16 11.52 3.60 22.77
CA ILE A 16 12.72 3.97 21.99
C ILE A 16 13.06 5.42 22.32
N ALA A 17 14.27 5.64 22.85
CA ALA A 17 14.75 6.99 23.14
C ALA A 17 15.04 7.74 21.83
N LYS A 18 14.94 9.08 21.86
CA LYS A 18 15.41 9.91 20.75
C LYS A 18 16.95 10.02 20.80
N PRO A 19 17.64 10.11 19.66
CA PRO A 19 17.11 10.04 18.29
C PRO A 19 16.67 8.62 17.90
N ILE A 20 15.60 8.51 17.11
CA ILE A 20 15.08 7.21 16.70
C ILE A 20 15.99 6.63 15.62
N HIS A 21 16.69 5.54 15.94
CA HIS A 21 17.48 4.79 14.97
C HIS A 21 16.61 3.72 14.29
N THR A 22 16.65 3.67 12.96
CA THR A 22 15.81 2.75 12.16
C THR A 22 16.00 1.28 12.55
N GLU A 23 17.23 0.87 12.87
CA GLU A 23 17.53 -0.50 13.30
C GLU A 23 16.88 -0.86 14.64
N GLU A 24 16.86 0.08 15.59
CA GLU A 24 16.23 -0.14 16.90
C GLU A 24 14.70 -0.24 16.77
N LEU A 25 14.11 0.61 15.92
CA LEU A 25 12.69 0.53 15.59
C LEU A 25 12.33 -0.80 14.93
N LEU A 26 13.11 -1.24 13.94
CA LEU A 26 12.87 -2.51 13.26
C LEU A 26 13.00 -3.70 14.23
N LYS A 27 13.99 -3.70 15.13
CA LYS A 27 14.14 -4.74 16.16
C LYS A 27 12.94 -4.76 17.12
N CYS A 28 12.45 -3.60 17.53
CA CYS A 28 11.26 -3.48 18.35
C CYS A 28 10.05 -4.08 17.62
N LEU A 29 9.80 -3.66 16.38
CA LEU A 29 8.69 -4.19 15.57
C LEU A 29 8.80 -5.71 15.35
N GLN A 30 9.99 -6.23 15.02
CA GLN A 30 10.22 -7.68 14.86
C GLN A 30 9.87 -8.46 16.13
N ARG A 31 10.24 -7.93 17.32
CA ARG A 31 9.94 -8.55 18.61
C ARG A 31 8.44 -8.65 18.86
N HIS A 32 7.69 -7.59 18.59
CA HIS A 32 6.27 -7.53 18.91
C HIS A 32 5.37 -8.18 17.85
N PHE A 33 5.72 -8.09 16.57
CA PHE A 33 4.88 -8.59 15.47
C PHE A 33 5.33 -9.94 14.89
N LYS A 34 6.44 -10.53 15.38
CA LYS A 34 6.96 -11.84 14.94
C LYS A 34 7.11 -11.98 13.42
N PHE A 35 7.40 -10.89 12.71
CA PHE A 35 7.71 -10.95 11.27
C PHE A 35 9.21 -11.03 11.05
N LYS A 36 9.60 -11.67 9.96
CA LYS A 36 10.99 -11.71 9.50
C LYS A 36 11.15 -10.60 8.46
N VAL A 37 12.13 -9.71 8.66
CA VAL A 37 12.54 -8.78 7.60
C VAL A 37 13.17 -9.61 6.50
N ILE A 38 12.62 -9.54 5.30
CA ILE A 38 13.20 -10.14 4.10
C ILE A 38 14.18 -9.10 3.58
N GLU A 39 15.48 -9.39 3.63
CA GLU A 39 16.46 -8.64 2.85
C GLU A 39 16.16 -8.97 1.39
N SER A 40 15.63 -7.99 0.65
CA SER A 40 15.59 -8.10 -0.80
C SER A 40 17.04 -8.00 -1.27
N GLU A 41 17.70 -9.14 -1.45
CA GLU A 41 18.81 -9.21 -2.39
C GLU A 41 18.24 -8.72 -3.72
N THR A 42 18.53 -7.49 -4.10
CA THR A 42 18.31 -7.01 -5.48
C THR A 42 19.32 -7.69 -6.37
N LYS A 43 19.24 -9.02 -6.47
CA LYS A 43 19.63 -9.69 -7.69
C LYS A 43 18.63 -9.20 -8.72
N THR A 44 19.09 -8.26 -9.54
CA THR A 44 18.52 -7.89 -10.82
C THR A 44 18.39 -9.15 -11.69
N THR A 45 17.43 -9.99 -11.34
CA THR A 45 16.89 -10.99 -12.22
C THR A 45 15.98 -10.18 -13.10
N LYS A 46 16.45 -9.93 -14.33
CA LYS A 46 15.58 -9.70 -15.47
C LYS A 46 14.73 -10.95 -15.63
N ASP A 47 13.78 -11.13 -14.73
CA ASP A 47 12.72 -12.08 -14.96
C ASP A 47 11.95 -11.50 -16.13
N THR A 48 12.02 -12.25 -17.22
CA THR A 48 11.17 -12.07 -18.37
C THR A 48 9.75 -12.10 -17.85
N LEU A 49 9.21 -10.91 -17.61
CA LEU A 49 7.78 -10.67 -17.60
C LEU A 49 7.32 -11.09 -19.00
N GLN A 50 7.03 -12.38 -19.18
CA GLN A 50 5.85 -12.77 -19.93
C GLN A 50 4.67 -12.31 -19.07
N GLU A 51 4.54 -10.99 -18.97
CA GLU A 51 3.27 -10.35 -18.72
C GLU A 51 2.43 -10.85 -19.88
N SER A 52 1.48 -11.72 -19.58
CA SER A 52 0.33 -11.89 -20.44
C SER A 52 -0.09 -10.48 -20.82
N GLU A 53 0.14 -10.10 -22.07
CA GLU A 53 -0.35 -8.87 -22.67
C GLU A 53 -1.88 -8.97 -22.57
N GLU A 54 -2.42 -8.64 -21.41
CA GLU A 54 -3.75 -8.08 -21.33
C GLU A 54 -3.60 -6.75 -22.05
N VAL A 55 -3.81 -6.81 -23.35
CA VAL A 55 -3.84 -5.66 -24.24
C VAL A 55 -4.86 -4.70 -23.64
N TRP A 56 -4.36 -3.68 -22.93
CA TRP A 56 -5.18 -2.59 -22.49
C TRP A 56 -5.64 -1.90 -23.76
N LEU A 57 -6.92 -2.10 -24.09
CA LEU A 57 -7.52 -1.53 -25.29
C LEU A 57 -7.39 0.00 -25.30
N GLN A 58 -7.19 0.61 -24.12
CA GLN A 58 -6.73 1.98 -23.95
C GLN A 58 -6.02 2.18 -22.61
N GLU A 59 -4.87 2.84 -22.66
CA GLU A 59 -4.13 3.28 -21.47
C GLU A 59 -4.78 4.54 -20.87
N PRO A 60 -4.89 4.63 -19.53
CA PRO A 60 -5.31 5.86 -18.87
C PRO A 60 -4.28 6.97 -19.10
N SER A 61 -4.74 8.22 -19.09
CA SER A 61 -3.84 9.37 -19.14
C SER A 61 -2.88 9.37 -17.94
N VAL A 62 -1.68 9.91 -18.12
CA VAL A 62 -0.65 10.04 -17.08
C VAL A 62 -1.21 10.67 -15.80
N GLU A 63 -2.07 11.68 -15.93
CA GLU A 63 -2.70 12.35 -14.79
C GLU A 63 -3.67 11.43 -14.03
N GLN A 64 -4.42 10.60 -14.77
CA GLN A 64 -5.37 9.65 -14.19
C GLN A 64 -4.64 8.52 -13.45
N ALA A 65 -3.60 7.96 -14.08
CA ALA A 65 -2.74 6.95 -13.47
C ALA A 65 -2.05 7.49 -12.20
N THR A 66 -1.53 8.72 -12.26
CA THR A 66 -0.88 9.38 -11.11
C THR A 66 -1.85 9.59 -9.95
N THR A 67 -3.10 9.95 -10.24
CA THR A 67 -4.13 10.15 -9.21
C THR A 67 -4.47 8.84 -8.51
N VAL A 68 -4.72 7.77 -9.26
CA VAL A 68 -4.97 6.43 -8.68
C VAL A 68 -3.77 5.94 -7.88
N PHE A 69 -2.56 6.15 -8.38
CA PHE A 69 -1.33 5.77 -7.68
C PHE A 69 -1.18 6.50 -6.34
N ASN A 70 -1.40 7.82 -6.32
CA ASN A 70 -1.35 8.61 -5.10
C ASN A 70 -2.40 8.19 -4.07
N LEU A 71 -3.62 7.86 -4.51
CA LEU A 71 -4.66 7.35 -3.61
C LEU A 71 -4.31 5.96 -3.06
N THR A 72 -3.67 5.11 -3.89
CA THR A 72 -3.18 3.79 -3.47
C THR A 72 -2.09 3.91 -2.41
N LEU A 73 -1.14 4.83 -2.58
CA LEU A 73 -0.10 5.10 -1.58
C LEU A 73 -0.67 5.57 -0.23
N ARG A 74 -1.82 6.25 -0.25
CA ARG A 74 -2.53 6.68 0.96
C ARG A 74 -3.39 5.58 1.57
N GLY A 75 -3.60 4.46 0.86
CA GLY A 75 -4.55 3.42 1.24
C GLY A 75 -6.01 3.87 1.17
N ASP A 76 -6.31 4.94 0.42
CA ASP A 76 -7.65 5.52 0.33
C ASP A 76 -8.47 4.84 -0.78
N LEU A 77 -9.08 3.71 -0.43
CA LEU A 77 -9.84 2.91 -1.38
C LEU A 77 -11.22 3.46 -1.69
N ASP A 78 -11.83 4.19 -0.76
CA ASP A 78 -13.08 4.89 -1.02
C ASP A 78 -12.83 5.99 -2.08
N GLY A 79 -11.72 6.72 -1.95
CA GLY A 79 -11.27 7.69 -2.95
C GLY A 79 -10.95 7.06 -4.30
N ILE A 80 -10.29 5.89 -4.33
CA ILE A 80 -10.03 5.15 -5.58
C ILE A 80 -11.34 4.78 -6.26
N LEU A 81 -12.30 4.19 -5.53
CA LEU A 81 -13.58 3.79 -6.09
C LEU A 81 -14.39 4.97 -6.61
N GLU A 82 -14.40 6.10 -5.89
CA GLU A 82 -15.08 7.31 -6.33
C GLU A 82 -14.46 7.88 -7.62
N TYR A 83 -13.12 7.94 -7.67
CA TYR A 83 -12.40 8.44 -8.84
C TYR A 83 -12.62 7.55 -10.07
N VAL A 84 -12.52 6.24 -9.90
CA VAL A 84 -12.74 5.24 -10.95
C VAL A 84 -14.18 5.26 -11.46
N ASN A 85 -15.18 5.45 -10.59
CA ASN A 85 -16.58 5.62 -11.03
C ASN A 85 -16.81 6.93 -11.80
N LYS A 86 -16.11 8.02 -11.46
CA LYS A 86 -16.16 9.28 -12.22
C LYS A 86 -15.51 9.10 -13.61
N LEU A 87 -14.39 8.39 -13.67
CA LEU A 87 -13.75 8.05 -14.94
C LEU A 87 -14.64 7.19 -15.84
N GLU A 88 -15.39 6.25 -15.27
CA GLU A 88 -16.32 5.39 -16.02
C GLU A 88 -17.41 6.19 -16.74
N GLN A 89 -17.89 7.28 -16.13
CA GLN A 89 -18.91 8.15 -16.71
C GLN A 89 -18.36 9.05 -17.82
N ASN A 90 -17.13 9.53 -17.68
CA ASN A 90 -16.52 10.47 -18.62
C ASN A 90 -15.87 9.75 -19.81
N GLU A 91 -15.27 8.58 -19.58
CA GLU A 91 -14.46 7.87 -20.57
C GLU A 91 -14.79 6.37 -20.55
N PRO A 92 -15.89 5.95 -21.21
CA PRO A 92 -16.31 4.53 -21.25
C PRO A 92 -15.29 3.62 -21.94
N GLN A 93 -14.28 4.20 -22.57
CA GLN A 93 -13.20 3.50 -23.26
C GLN A 93 -12.17 2.89 -22.28
N LEU A 94 -12.08 3.43 -21.06
CA LEU A 94 -11.22 2.92 -19.98
C LEU A 94 -11.89 1.83 -19.13
N LYS A 95 -13.03 1.30 -19.58
CA LYS A 95 -13.84 0.35 -18.81
C LYS A 95 -13.05 -0.89 -18.37
N ALA A 96 -12.19 -1.44 -19.23
CA ALA A 96 -11.37 -2.60 -18.89
C ALA A 96 -10.40 -2.32 -17.73
N PHE A 97 -9.74 -1.15 -17.75
CA PHE A 97 -8.87 -0.69 -16.67
C PHE A 97 -9.63 -0.47 -15.36
N ILE A 98 -10.81 0.17 -15.46
CA ILE A 98 -11.70 0.44 -14.34
C ILE A 98 -12.18 -0.86 -13.68
N ASP A 99 -12.58 -1.85 -14.47
CA ASP A 99 -13.05 -3.14 -13.98
C ASP A 99 -11.94 -3.92 -13.26
N GLN A 100 -10.69 -3.83 -13.73
CA GLN A 100 -9.53 -4.39 -13.02
C GLN A 100 -9.27 -3.71 -11.68
N ILE A 101 -9.27 -2.38 -11.62
CA ILE A 101 -9.09 -1.68 -10.33
C ILE A 101 -10.20 -2.06 -9.36
N LYS A 102 -11.44 -2.15 -9.83
CA LYS A 102 -12.57 -2.63 -9.02
C LYS A 102 -12.37 -4.08 -8.55
N ALA A 103 -11.78 -4.95 -9.37
CA ALA A 103 -11.45 -6.32 -8.99
C ALA A 103 -10.38 -6.34 -7.89
N PHE A 104 -9.27 -5.60 -8.04
CA PHE A 104 -8.22 -5.50 -7.03
C PHE A 104 -8.75 -4.91 -5.72
N ALA A 105 -9.58 -3.85 -5.79
CA ALA A 105 -10.22 -3.26 -4.62
C ALA A 105 -11.15 -4.25 -3.88
N LYS A 106 -11.83 -5.15 -4.61
CA LYS A 106 -12.64 -6.23 -4.02
C LYS A 106 -11.78 -7.32 -3.39
N GLU A 107 -10.69 -7.72 -4.04
CA GLU A 107 -9.77 -8.74 -3.54
C GLU A 107 -9.08 -8.34 -2.24
N LEU A 108 -8.83 -7.04 -2.05
CA LEU A 108 -8.28 -6.50 -0.81
C LEU A 108 -9.17 -6.74 0.42
N LYS A 109 -10.41 -7.23 0.27
CA LYS A 109 -11.30 -7.75 1.35
C LYS A 109 -11.35 -6.85 2.59
N ILE A 110 -11.26 -5.52 2.44
CA ILE A 110 -11.21 -4.59 3.58
C ILE A 110 -12.47 -4.60 4.43
N LYS A 111 -13.60 -5.01 3.85
CA LYS A 111 -14.83 -5.32 4.61
C LYS A 111 -14.67 -6.43 5.66
N ARG A 112 -13.60 -7.22 5.62
CA ARG A 112 -13.28 -8.22 6.67
C ARG A 112 -12.34 -7.70 7.75
N ILE A 113 -11.68 -6.56 7.52
CA ILE A 113 -10.76 -5.95 8.48
C ILE A 113 -11.49 -4.91 9.35
N ARG A 114 -12.58 -4.32 8.85
CA ARG A 114 -13.40 -3.32 9.54
C ARG A 114 -14.40 -3.92 10.52
#